data_AF-A0A379MPB7-F1
#
_entry.id   AF-A0A379MPB7-F1
#
_cell.length_a   1.000
_cell.length_b   1.000
_cell.length_c   1.000
_cell.angle_alpha   90.00
_cell.angle_beta   90.00
_cell.angle_gamma   90.00
#
_symmetry.space_group_name_H-M   'P 1'
#
loop_
_entity.id
_entity.type
_entity.pdbx_description
1 polymer ?
#
loop_
_entity_poly.entity_id
_entity_poly.type
_entity_poly.pdbx_seq_one_letter_code
_entity_poly.pdbx_strand_id
1 'polypeptide(L)'
;MYVVVRPTDDPPTFLDTSPAGHFKGKDPTVPVDELHALWVPGTRIIYIGKANAGRTGRRGLRKRLDEFRRSGAGQPVGHSGGRRIWQLSDHAQLRVGWQVTDDTAAAATETALIAQFHAHHGRRPFANMRN
;
A
#
# COMPACT_ATOMS: atom_id res chain seq x y z
N MET A 1 -3.73 -1.10 -12.56
CA MET A 1 -3.70 -1.63 -11.17
C MET A 1 -2.27 -1.92 -10.73
N TYR A 2 -1.99 -1.93 -9.43
CA TYR A 2 -0.74 -2.44 -8.86
C TYR A 2 -0.95 -3.15 -7.53
N VAL A 3 -0.02 -4.04 -7.20
CA VAL A 3 0.05 -4.75 -5.92
C VAL A 3 1.44 -4.58 -5.33
N VAL A 4 1.52 -4.52 -4.00
CA VAL A 4 2.79 -4.62 -3.26
C VAL A 4 2.81 -5.97 -2.58
N VAL A 5 3.91 -6.70 -2.79
CA VAL A 5 4.10 -8.04 -2.25
C VAL A 5 5.36 -8.14 -1.41
N ARG A 6 5.27 -8.90 -0.32
CA ARG A 6 6.41 -9.26 0.52
C ARG A 6 7.04 -10.55 -0.03
N PRO A 7 8.36 -10.61 -0.27
CA PRO A 7 8.98 -11.75 -0.95
C PRO A 7 9.24 -12.97 -0.05
N THR A 8 8.76 -12.95 1.19
CA THR A 8 8.90 -14.03 2.18
C THR A 8 7.56 -14.29 2.87
N ASP A 9 7.38 -15.51 3.39
CA ASP A 9 6.25 -15.92 4.23
C ASP A 9 6.56 -15.84 5.74
N ASP A 10 7.78 -15.44 6.11
CA ASP A 10 8.17 -15.30 7.52
C ASP A 10 7.23 -14.32 8.26
N PRO A 11 7.06 -14.40 9.58
CA PRO A 11 6.36 -13.36 10.32
C PRO A 11 7.01 -11.97 10.10
N PRO A 12 6.23 -10.89 10.00
CA PRO A 12 6.79 -9.54 9.89
C PRO A 12 7.36 -9.11 11.24
N THR A 13 8.35 -8.23 11.19
CA THR A 13 8.69 -7.37 12.33
C THR A 13 8.40 -5.92 11.95
N PHE A 14 7.98 -5.14 12.94
CA PHE A 14 7.56 -3.76 12.72
C PHE A 14 8.53 -2.76 13.34
N LEU A 15 8.65 -1.60 12.71
CA LEU A 15 9.38 -0.45 13.23
C LEU A 15 8.47 0.35 14.15
N ASP A 16 9.03 0.84 15.27
CA ASP A 16 8.31 1.73 16.20
C ASP A 16 7.95 3.07 15.55
N THR A 17 8.81 3.56 14.65
CA THR A 17 8.64 4.83 13.92
C THR A 17 8.65 4.59 12.42
N SER A 18 7.70 5.19 11.71
CA SER A 18 7.65 5.12 10.25
C SER A 18 8.73 6.03 9.62
N PRO A 19 9.54 5.53 8.66
CA PRO A 19 10.48 6.36 7.90
C PRO A 19 9.78 7.19 6.82
N ALA A 20 8.49 6.97 6.57
CA ALA A 20 7.78 7.71 5.54
C ALA A 20 7.62 9.21 5.84
N GLY A 21 7.55 10.01 4.78
CA GLY A 21 7.48 11.45 4.92
C GLY A 21 6.17 11.98 5.50
N HIS A 22 6.28 13.06 6.27
CA HIS A 22 5.17 13.73 6.95
C HIS A 22 4.36 14.60 5.96
N PHE A 23 3.56 13.97 5.10
CA PHE A 23 2.75 14.69 4.12
C PHE A 23 1.71 15.59 4.81
N LYS A 24 1.76 16.90 4.52
CA LYS A 24 0.94 17.92 5.18
C LYS A 24 1.13 17.94 6.72
N GLY A 25 2.34 17.66 7.19
CA GLY A 25 2.68 17.69 8.61
C GLY A 25 2.12 16.52 9.44
N LYS A 26 1.50 15.52 8.79
CA LYS A 26 0.93 14.36 9.48
C LYS A 26 1.98 13.26 9.62
N ASP A 27 2.23 12.83 10.85
CA ASP A 27 3.07 11.66 11.14
C ASP A 27 2.40 10.38 10.57
N PRO A 28 3.09 9.60 9.73
CA PRO A 28 2.56 8.35 9.20
C PRO A 28 2.64 7.17 10.17
N THR A 29 3.34 7.30 11.30
CA THR A 29 3.52 6.26 12.31
C THR A 29 2.18 5.84 12.92
N VAL A 30 1.99 4.55 13.08
CA VAL A 30 0.87 3.95 13.83
C VAL A 30 1.41 3.02 14.93
N PRO A 31 0.64 2.74 15.99
CA PRO A 31 1.06 1.83 17.05
C PRO A 31 1.39 0.43 16.52
N VAL A 32 2.45 -0.19 17.06
CA VAL A 32 2.87 -1.55 16.65
C VAL A 32 1.78 -2.59 16.89
N ASP A 33 1.01 -2.46 17.97
CA ASP A 33 -0.14 -3.33 18.25
C ASP A 33 -1.22 -3.23 17.16
N GLU A 34 -1.43 -2.05 16.55
CA GLU A 34 -2.33 -1.90 15.41
C GLU A 34 -1.80 -2.67 14.19
N LEU A 35 -0.48 -2.64 13.96
CA LEU A 35 0.15 -3.36 12.85
C LEU A 35 0.01 -4.87 13.01
N HIS A 36 0.30 -5.40 14.20
CA HIS A 36 0.07 -6.81 14.53
C HIS A 36 -1.40 -7.18 14.37
N ALA A 37 -2.29 -6.35 14.92
CA ALA A 37 -3.72 -6.57 14.83
C ALA A 37 -4.18 -6.60 13.37
N LEU A 38 -3.56 -5.88 12.44
CA LEU A 38 -3.94 -5.80 11.01
C LEU A 38 -3.24 -6.82 10.10
N TRP A 39 -2.20 -7.50 10.58
CA TRP A 39 -1.47 -8.47 9.77
C TRP A 39 -2.38 -9.63 9.33
N VAL A 40 -2.16 -10.12 8.12
CA VAL A 40 -2.90 -11.24 7.53
C VAL A 40 -1.90 -12.35 7.20
N PRO A 41 -1.88 -13.47 7.95
CA PRO A 41 -0.99 -14.59 7.67
C PRO A 41 -1.40 -15.34 6.40
N GLY A 42 -0.46 -16.08 5.80
CA GLY A 42 -0.73 -16.94 4.64
C GLY A 42 -0.90 -16.21 3.31
N THR A 43 -0.48 -14.95 3.22
CA THR A 43 -0.49 -14.18 1.98
C THR A 43 0.68 -13.23 1.88
N ARG A 44 1.25 -13.16 0.68
CA ARG A 44 2.33 -12.22 0.34
C ARG A 44 1.81 -10.87 -0.14
N ILE A 45 0.52 -10.74 -0.45
CA ILE A 45 -0.08 -9.49 -0.95
C ILE A 45 -0.41 -8.59 0.24
N ILE A 46 0.35 -7.51 0.41
CA ILE A 46 0.19 -6.59 1.55
C ILE A 46 -0.59 -5.33 1.19
N TYR A 47 -0.68 -5.00 -0.11
CA TYR A 47 -1.39 -3.81 -0.58
C TYR A 47 -1.87 -3.98 -2.02
N ILE A 48 -3.07 -3.51 -2.29
CA ILE A 48 -3.66 -3.40 -3.63
C ILE A 48 -3.98 -1.94 -3.88
N GLY A 49 -3.54 -1.39 -5.01
CA GLY A 49 -3.76 0.00 -5.35
C GLY A 49 -4.12 0.23 -6.81
N LYS A 50 -4.83 1.32 -7.05
CA LYS A 50 -5.01 1.88 -8.39
C LYS A 50 -4.21 3.15 -8.61
N ALA A 51 -3.98 3.44 -9.88
CA ALA A 51 -3.53 4.73 -10.36
C ALA A 51 -4.60 5.29 -11.29
N ASN A 52 -4.81 6.61 -11.26
CA ASN A 52 -5.72 7.28 -12.15
C ASN A 52 -4.96 8.25 -13.08
N ALA A 53 -5.55 8.55 -14.23
CA ALA A 53 -5.04 9.55 -15.17
C ALA A 53 -5.09 10.98 -14.58
N GLY A 54 -5.90 11.17 -13.54
CA GLY A 54 -6.14 12.47 -12.89
C GLY A 54 -6.89 13.44 -13.81
N ARG A 55 -7.25 14.62 -13.27
CA ARG A 55 -8.09 15.59 -14.00
C ARG A 55 -7.53 16.04 -15.36
N THR A 56 -6.21 16.03 -15.53
CA THR A 56 -5.54 16.51 -16.75
C THR A 56 -5.05 15.39 -17.66
N GLY A 57 -5.29 14.12 -17.30
CA GLY A 57 -4.79 12.95 -18.04
C GLY A 57 -3.27 12.72 -17.95
N ARG A 58 -2.54 13.56 -17.20
CA ARG A 58 -1.07 13.51 -17.11
C ARG A 58 -0.55 12.63 -15.97
N ARG A 59 -1.43 12.01 -15.19
CA ARG A 59 -1.05 11.06 -14.14
C ARG A 59 -1.25 9.63 -14.64
N GLY A 60 -0.86 8.67 -13.81
CA GLY A 60 -0.98 7.25 -14.12
C GLY A 60 -0.07 6.45 -13.21
N LEU A 61 0.11 5.18 -13.57
CA LEU A 61 0.84 4.21 -12.75
C LEU A 61 2.26 4.69 -12.40
N ARG A 62 3.03 5.18 -13.38
CA ARG A 62 4.38 5.71 -13.15
C ARG A 62 4.42 6.78 -12.06
N LYS A 63 3.50 7.75 -12.14
CA LYS A 63 3.44 8.85 -11.16
C LYS A 63 3.05 8.32 -9.77
N ARG A 64 2.11 7.38 -9.72
CA ARG A 64 1.65 6.77 -8.46
C ARG A 64 2.75 5.97 -7.77
N LEU A 65 3.54 5.23 -8.54
CA LEU A 65 4.68 4.46 -8.01
C LEU A 65 5.87 5.36 -7.61
N ASP A 66 6.09 6.47 -8.32
CA ASP A 66 7.05 7.50 -7.88
C ASP A 66 6.65 8.09 -6.52
N GLU A 67 5.38 8.45 -6.34
CA GLU A 67 4.84 8.93 -5.05
C GLU A 67 4.97 7.88 -3.94
N PHE A 68 4.68 6.62 -4.25
CA PHE A 68 4.90 5.51 -3.33
C PHE A 68 6.35 5.45 -2.86
N ARG A 69 7.31 5.31 -3.80
CA ARG A 69 8.74 5.23 -3.46
C ARG A 69 9.25 6.46 -2.71
N ARG A 70 8.85 7.66 -3.12
CA ARG A 70 9.24 8.93 -2.47
C ARG A 70 8.68 9.05 -1.06
N SER A 71 7.45 8.56 -0.84
CA SER A 71 6.85 8.51 0.49
C SER A 71 7.72 7.68 1.43
N GLY A 72 8.15 6.49 1.02
CA GLY A 72 9.04 5.63 1.83
C GLY A 72 10.44 6.18 2.03
N ALA A 73 10.92 7.03 1.13
CA ALA A 73 12.18 7.75 1.27
C ALA A 73 12.08 9.01 2.14
N GLY A 74 11.06 9.12 3.00
CA GLY A 74 10.88 10.26 3.90
C GLY A 74 10.35 11.55 3.25
N GLN A 75 10.02 11.56 1.97
CA GLN A 75 9.56 12.78 1.31
C GLN A 75 8.08 13.07 1.61
N PRO A 76 7.69 14.34 1.85
CA PRO A 76 6.33 14.70 2.18
C PRO A 76 5.43 14.69 0.93
N VAL A 77 5.07 13.48 0.46
CA VAL A 77 4.21 13.25 -0.71
C VAL A 77 2.97 12.43 -0.36
N GLY A 78 1.89 12.61 -1.11
CA GLY A 78 0.60 12.00 -0.81
C GLY A 78 0.55 10.49 -1.04
N HIS A 79 0.82 9.70 0.00
CA HIS A 79 0.63 8.24 0.00
C HIS A 79 0.11 7.69 1.35
N SER A 80 -0.70 8.47 2.06
CA SER A 80 -1.18 8.09 3.41
C SER A 80 -2.00 6.80 3.45
N GLY A 81 -2.66 6.43 2.34
CA GLY A 81 -3.49 5.23 2.24
C GLY A 81 -2.74 3.89 2.40
N GLY A 82 -1.42 3.89 2.17
CA GLY A 82 -0.56 2.73 2.37
C GLY A 82 0.53 2.97 3.43
N ARG A 83 0.33 3.91 4.35
CA ARG A 83 1.39 4.33 5.30
C ARG A 83 1.97 3.17 6.13
N ARG A 84 1.15 2.18 6.48
CA ARG A 84 1.54 1.01 7.27
C ARG A 84 2.61 0.14 6.60
N ILE A 85 2.76 0.22 5.27
CA ILE A 85 3.82 -0.46 4.52
C ILE A 85 5.20 -0.07 5.07
N TRP A 86 5.37 1.20 5.43
CA TRP A 86 6.67 1.75 5.79
C TRP A 86 7.13 1.36 7.19
N GLN A 87 6.26 0.81 8.04
CA GLN A 87 6.65 0.23 9.32
C GLN A 87 6.99 -1.26 9.23
N LEU A 88 6.99 -1.89 8.05
CA LEU A 88 7.64 -3.20 7.90
C LEU A 88 9.15 -3.02 7.95
N SER A 89 9.85 -3.73 8.84
CA SER A 89 11.31 -3.63 8.96
C SER A 89 12.05 -4.00 7.66
N ASP A 90 11.43 -4.83 6.83
CA ASP A 90 11.94 -5.29 5.54
C ASP A 90 11.28 -4.57 4.35
N HIS A 91 10.72 -3.37 4.55
CA HIS A 91 10.07 -2.60 3.49
C HIS A 91 10.94 -2.39 2.24
N ALA A 92 12.27 -2.45 2.37
CA ALA A 92 13.23 -2.33 1.26
C ALA A 92 13.22 -3.54 0.31
N GLN A 93 12.71 -4.70 0.75
CA GLN A 93 12.66 -5.93 -0.04
C GLN A 93 11.34 -6.10 -0.81
N LEU A 94 10.36 -5.23 -0.55
CA LEU A 94 9.04 -5.31 -1.16
C LEU A 94 9.12 -5.22 -2.68
N ARG A 95 8.28 -6.01 -3.35
CA ARG A 95 8.16 -6.01 -4.81
C ARG A 95 6.85 -5.38 -5.21
N VAL A 96 6.86 -4.70 -6.36
CA VAL A 96 5.66 -4.12 -6.96
C VAL A 96 5.35 -4.85 -8.25
N GLY A 97 4.16 -5.45 -8.32
CA GLY A 97 3.59 -5.97 -9.56
C GLY A 97 2.52 -5.01 -10.09
N TRP A 98 2.35 -4.92 -11.40
CA TRP A 98 1.31 -4.09 -11.99
C TRP A 98 0.67 -4.73 -13.20
N GLN A 99 -0.56 -4.31 -13.47
CA GLN A 99 -1.32 -4.65 -14.65
C GLN A 99 -1.86 -3.36 -15.27
N VAL A 100 -1.73 -3.21 -16.58
CA VAL A 100 -2.35 -2.11 -17.32
C VAL A 100 -3.87 -2.27 -17.23
N THR A 101 -4.57 -1.19 -16.91
CA THR A 101 -6.01 -1.19 -16.69
C THR A 101 -6.54 0.15 -17.14
N ASP A 102 -7.63 0.14 -17.91
CA ASP A 102 -8.30 1.38 -18.32
C ASP A 102 -8.71 2.22 -17.11
N ASP A 103 -8.62 3.54 -17.25
CA ASP A 103 -8.88 4.48 -16.16
C ASP A 103 -10.33 4.36 -15.63
N THR A 104 -11.28 4.12 -16.55
CA THR A 104 -12.70 3.90 -16.25
C THR A 104 -12.94 2.60 -15.47
N ALA A 105 -12.11 1.57 -15.69
CA ALA A 105 -12.21 0.28 -15.04
C ALA A 105 -11.39 0.19 -13.74
N ALA A 106 -10.38 1.05 -13.54
CA ALA A 106 -9.41 0.94 -12.46
C ALA A 106 -10.05 1.01 -11.05
N ALA A 107 -11.06 1.85 -10.87
CA ALA A 107 -11.77 1.95 -9.59
C ALA A 107 -12.57 0.67 -9.26
N ALA A 108 -13.39 0.21 -10.20
CA ALA A 108 -14.17 -1.02 -10.02
C ALA A 108 -13.26 -2.24 -9.83
N THR A 109 -12.15 -2.30 -10.57
CA THR A 109 -11.16 -3.38 -10.45
C THR A 109 -10.49 -3.40 -9.07
N GLU A 110 -10.11 -2.24 -8.52
CA GLU A 110 -9.55 -2.15 -7.16
C GLU A 110 -10.55 -2.66 -6.11
N THR A 111 -11.80 -2.20 -6.19
CA THR A 111 -12.86 -2.64 -5.29
C THR A 111 -13.08 -4.14 -5.38
N ALA A 112 -13.14 -4.71 -6.59
CA ALA A 112 -13.31 -6.13 -6.80
C ALA A 112 -12.15 -6.95 -6.24
N LEU A 113 -10.90 -6.54 -6.48
CA LEU A 113 -9.72 -7.25 -5.98
C LEU A 113 -9.62 -7.21 -4.45
N ILE A 114 -9.92 -6.06 -3.82
CA ILE A 114 -9.95 -5.96 -2.35
C ILE A 114 -11.10 -6.80 -1.77
N ALA A 115 -12.25 -6.83 -2.43
CA ALA A 115 -13.39 -7.66 -2.01
C ALA A 115 -13.07 -9.16 -2.13
N GLN A 116 -12.42 -9.60 -3.21
CA GLN A 116 -11.96 -10.98 -3.38
C GLN A 116 -10.94 -11.37 -2.31
N PHE A 117 -9.95 -10.51 -2.05
CA PHE A 117 -8.98 -10.74 -0.97
C PHE A 117 -9.69 -10.87 0.38
N HIS A 118 -10.67 -10.00 0.67
CA HIS A 118 -11.45 -10.07 1.91
C HIS A 118 -12.32 -11.32 2.00
N ALA A 119 -12.95 -11.75 0.91
CA ALA A 119 -13.73 -12.98 0.88
C ALA A 119 -12.86 -14.21 1.19
N HIS A 120 -11.61 -14.21 0.73
CA HIS A 120 -10.68 -15.32 0.96
C HIS A 120 -10.01 -15.30 2.34
N HIS A 121 -9.59 -14.13 2.82
CA HIS A 121 -8.79 -13.99 4.06
C HIS A 121 -9.59 -13.45 5.25
N GLY A 122 -10.86 -13.09 5.08
CA GLY A 122 -11.71 -12.47 6.10
C GLY A 122 -11.34 -11.02 6.46
N ARG A 123 -10.32 -10.45 5.80
CA ARG A 123 -9.74 -9.13 6.11
C ARG A 123 -9.23 -8.46 4.85
N ARG A 124 -9.02 -7.14 4.87
CA ARG A 124 -8.35 -6.43 3.77
C ARG A 124 -6.84 -6.74 3.76
N PRO A 125 -6.12 -6.51 2.64
CA PRO A 125 -4.66 -6.57 2.66
C PRO A 125 -4.11 -5.65 3.75
N PHE A 126 -3.06 -6.10 4.44
CA PHE A 126 -2.48 -5.47 5.63
C PHE A 126 -2.47 -3.93 5.59
N ALA A 127 -1.98 -3.34 4.49
CA ALA A 127 -1.81 -1.91 4.39
C ALA A 127 -2.98 -1.17 3.71
N ASN A 128 -4.01 -1.85 3.23
CA ASN A 128 -5.21 -1.19 2.71
C ASN A 128 -6.09 -0.70 3.86
N MET A 129 -6.13 0.61 4.09
CA MET A 129 -7.02 1.21 5.09
C MET A 129 -8.51 0.98 4.76
N ARG A 130 -9.35 0.96 5.80
CA ARG A 130 -10.79 1.26 5.63
C ARG A 130 -10.89 2.76 5.31
N ASN A 131 -11.54 3.08 4.19
CA ASN A 131 -12.01 4.43 3.94
C ASN A 131 -13.16 4.74 4.90
#